data_AF-W2L991-F1
#
_entry.id   AF-W2L991-F1
#
_cell.length_a   1.000
_cell.length_b   1.000
_cell.length_c   1.000
_cell.angle_alpha   90.00
_cell.angle_beta   90.00
_cell.angle_gamma   90.00
#
_symmetry.space_group_name_H-M   'P 1'
#
loop_
_entity.id
_entity.type
_entity.pdbx_description
1 polymer ?
#
loop_
_entity_poly.entity_id
_entity_poly.type
_entity_poly.pdbx_seq_one_letter_code
_entity_poly.pdbx_strand_id
1 'polypeptide(L)'
;MRRLHTELLATNEATLRANTNAEDLVSEPIHTQPHRLRNNEEKYKGKKRRKTRDGSTASNLQRKGKKRKGKRRQHLCKVCSALATPQTKSFETSYYCEQCTSNFGGYVPLCNKVRHEETGNTLTFGQIWHELWRNGTAIPAHLKKRIRIRKRKHFE
;
A
#
# COMPACT_ATOMS: atom_id res chain seq x y z
N MET A 1 39.55 24.42 11.92
CA MET A 1 38.81 23.64 12.95
C MET A 1 38.58 24.37 14.28
N ARG A 2 39.21 25.52 14.59
CA ARG A 2 39.00 26.20 15.90
C ARG A 2 37.87 27.23 15.93
N ARG A 3 37.40 27.73 14.78
CA ARG A 3 36.36 28.78 14.69
C ARG A 3 34.95 28.31 15.08
N LEU A 4 34.57 27.09 14.67
CA LEU A 4 33.25 26.54 14.99
C LEU A 4 33.09 26.22 16.49
N HIS A 5 34.18 25.87 17.16
CA HIS A 5 34.15 25.57 18.59
C HIS A 5 33.95 26.82 19.44
N THR A 6 34.54 27.96 19.03
CA THR A 6 34.35 29.25 19.71
C THR A 6 32.94 29.80 19.54
N GLU A 7 32.31 29.57 18.39
CA GLU A 7 30.92 30.01 18.14
C GLU A 7 29.91 29.26 19.01
N LEU A 8 30.14 27.96 19.26
CA LEU A 8 29.27 27.13 20.10
C LEU A 8 29.38 27.43 21.60
N LEU A 9 30.51 27.99 22.05
CA LEU A 9 30.69 28.47 23.42
C LEU A 9 30.18 29.90 23.61
N ALA A 10 30.00 30.66 22.51
CA ALA A 10 29.47 32.01 22.52
C ALA A 10 27.94 32.06 22.43
N THR A 11 27.26 30.95 22.09
CA THR A 11 25.80 30.86 22.13
C THR A 11 25.32 30.90 23.58
N ASN A 12 24.76 32.04 23.99
CA ASN A 12 24.12 32.22 25.28
C ASN A 12 22.60 31.97 25.19
N GLU A 13 21.96 31.78 26.35
CA GLU A 13 20.51 31.56 26.45
C GLU A 13 19.70 32.69 25.77
N ALA A 14 20.21 33.92 25.79
CA ALA A 14 19.59 35.07 25.13
C ALA A 14 19.56 34.94 23.60
N THR A 15 20.61 34.38 22.97
CA THR A 15 20.67 34.13 21.52
C THR A 15 19.71 33.02 21.11
N LEU A 16 19.55 32.00 21.97
CA LEU A 16 18.57 30.92 21.75
C LEU A 16 17.13 31.44 21.87
N ARG A 17 16.85 32.32 22.84
CA ARG A 17 15.52 32.92 23.00
C ARG A 17 15.20 33.98 21.93
N ALA A 18 16.20 34.65 21.37
CA ALA A 18 16.03 35.62 20.28
C ALA A 18 15.81 34.97 18.91
N ASN A 19 16.10 33.67 18.76
CA ASN A 19 15.75 32.93 17.55
C ASN A 19 14.28 32.49 17.60
N THR A 20 13.36 33.46 17.57
CA THR A 20 11.92 33.26 17.48
C THR A 20 11.47 33.05 16.04
N ASN A 21 12.25 32.37 15.21
CA ASN A 21 11.78 31.88 13.92
C ASN A 21 10.93 30.61 14.15
N ALA A 22 9.84 30.78 14.90
CA ALA A 22 8.83 29.76 15.18
C ALA A 22 7.78 29.66 14.06
N GLU A 23 7.86 30.50 13.03
CA GLU A 23 6.92 30.55 11.90
C GLU A 23 7.10 29.38 10.91
N ASP A 24 8.08 28.49 11.10
CA ASP A 24 8.32 27.34 10.20
C ASP A 24 8.01 25.97 10.84
N LEU A 25 7.39 25.95 12.03
CA LEU A 25 6.77 24.75 12.58
C LEU A 25 5.27 24.80 12.34
N VAL A 26 4.88 24.63 11.07
CA VAL A 26 3.50 24.32 10.70
C VAL A 26 3.06 23.12 11.56
N SER A 27 2.25 23.41 12.57
CA SER A 27 1.71 22.46 13.54
C SER A 27 0.55 21.66 12.97
N GLU A 28 0.23 21.83 11.69
CA GLU A 28 -0.68 20.94 11.01
C GLU A 28 0.07 19.64 10.69
N PRO A 29 -0.41 18.49 11.20
CA PRO A 29 0.08 17.20 10.72
C PRO A 29 -0.03 17.21 9.20
N ILE A 30 1.08 16.94 8.50
CA ILE A 30 1.09 16.81 7.04
C ILE A 30 -0.19 16.10 6.63
N HIS A 31 -1.04 16.78 5.86
CA HIS A 31 -2.32 16.23 5.42
C HIS A 31 -2.04 15.03 4.52
N THR A 32 -1.86 13.85 5.14
CA THR A 32 -1.66 12.62 4.41
C THR A 32 -2.99 12.31 3.76
N GLN A 33 -3.05 12.48 2.44
CA GLN A 33 -4.19 12.09 1.61
C GLN A 33 -4.68 10.70 2.06
N PRO A 34 -5.97 10.56 2.42
CA PRO A 34 -6.47 9.32 3.01
C PRO A 34 -6.21 8.15 2.07
N HIS A 35 -5.51 7.14 2.58
CA HIS A 35 -5.14 5.94 1.82
C HIS A 35 -6.39 5.18 1.34
N ARG A 36 -6.81 5.42 0.09
CA ARG A 36 -7.99 4.79 -0.51
C ARG A 36 -7.65 3.48 -1.22
N LEU A 37 -8.37 2.42 -0.89
CA LEU A 37 -8.25 1.15 -1.59
C LEU A 37 -8.87 1.22 -2.99
N ARG A 38 -8.11 0.82 -4.01
CA ARG A 38 -8.54 0.70 -5.40
C ARG A 38 -8.87 -0.76 -5.71
N ASN A 39 -9.96 -1.01 -6.44
CA ASN A 39 -10.26 -2.34 -6.96
C ASN A 39 -9.48 -2.57 -8.26
N ASN A 40 -8.74 -3.68 -8.34
CA ASN A 40 -7.96 -4.06 -9.51
C ASN A 40 -8.81 -4.69 -10.64
N GLU A 41 -10.15 -4.66 -10.56
CA GLU A 41 -11.07 -5.21 -11.59
C GLU A 41 -10.93 -4.56 -12.94
N GLU A 42 -10.78 -3.24 -12.96
CA GLU A 42 -10.77 -2.46 -14.20
C GLU A 42 -9.50 -2.72 -15.02
N LYS A 43 -8.37 -2.92 -14.34
CA LYS A 43 -7.05 -3.17 -14.96
C LYS A 43 -7.05 -4.39 -15.88
N TYR A 44 -7.91 -5.39 -15.63
CA TYR A 44 -8.02 -6.60 -16.45
C TYR A 44 -9.14 -6.56 -17.51
N LYS A 45 -10.06 -5.59 -17.45
CA LYS A 45 -11.11 -5.41 -18.47
C LYS A 45 -10.55 -4.76 -19.76
N GLY A 46 -9.55 -3.88 -19.63
CA GLY A 46 -8.98 -3.10 -20.76
C GLY A 46 -8.27 -3.90 -21.85
N LYS A 47 -7.77 -5.11 -21.55
CA LYS A 47 -7.08 -5.96 -22.56
C LYS A 47 -8.00 -6.56 -23.63
N LYS A 48 -9.34 -6.40 -23.50
CA LYS A 48 -10.32 -6.84 -24.50
C LYS A 48 -10.66 -5.79 -25.57
N ARG A 49 -10.24 -4.54 -25.42
CA ARG A 49 -10.76 -3.40 -26.23
C ARG A 49 -9.77 -2.75 -27.19
N ARG A 50 -8.64 -3.39 -27.52
CA ARG A 50 -7.85 -2.99 -28.69
C ARG A 50 -8.25 -3.85 -29.89
N LYS A 51 -9.48 -3.64 -30.38
CA LYS A 51 -9.82 -3.97 -31.77
C LYS A 51 -9.42 -2.72 -32.54
N THR A 52 -8.37 -2.83 -33.33
CA THR A 52 -7.86 -1.75 -34.18
C THR A 52 -8.95 -1.32 -35.15
N ARG A 53 -8.83 -0.06 -35.59
CA ARG A 53 -9.80 0.71 -36.37
C ARG A 53 -9.84 0.31 -37.85
N ASP A 54 -9.11 -0.74 -38.20
CA ASP A 54 -8.91 -1.20 -39.57
C ASP A 54 -9.66 -2.53 -39.73
N GLY A 55 -10.83 -2.45 -40.36
CA GLY A 55 -11.80 -3.53 -40.51
C GLY A 55 -11.32 -4.70 -41.37
N SER A 56 -10.32 -5.45 -40.91
CA SER A 56 -10.02 -6.78 -41.44
C SER A 56 -10.66 -7.84 -40.55
N THR A 57 -11.86 -8.26 -40.94
CA THR A 57 -12.54 -9.43 -40.39
C THR A 57 -11.79 -10.67 -40.89
N ALA A 58 -10.81 -11.15 -40.11
CA ALA A 58 -10.31 -12.51 -40.26
C ALA A 58 -11.42 -13.46 -39.80
N SER A 59 -12.12 -13.98 -40.81
CA SER A 59 -13.08 -15.04 -40.74
C SER A 59 -12.52 -16.28 -40.03
N ASN A 60 -13.44 -16.98 -39.39
CA ASN A 60 -13.43 -18.42 -39.21
C ASN A 60 -12.35 -19.01 -38.28
N LEU A 61 -12.72 -19.16 -37.01
CA LEU A 61 -12.58 -20.45 -36.35
C LEU A 61 -13.58 -20.56 -35.20
N GLN A 62 -14.71 -21.23 -35.44
CA GLN A 62 -15.43 -21.93 -34.36
C GLN A 62 -14.48 -22.96 -33.74
N ARG A 63 -13.69 -22.54 -32.76
CA ARG A 63 -13.15 -23.45 -31.74
C ARG A 63 -13.98 -23.27 -30.49
N LYS A 64 -14.90 -24.22 -30.26
CA LYS A 64 -15.51 -24.54 -28.95
C LYS A 64 -14.39 -24.97 -27.97
N GLY A 65 -13.47 -24.07 -27.66
CA GLY A 65 -12.64 -24.16 -26.46
C GLY A 65 -13.31 -23.28 -25.43
N LYS A 66 -13.73 -23.84 -24.28
CA LYS A 66 -14.03 -23.02 -23.08
C LYS A 66 -12.84 -22.06 -22.92
N LYS A 67 -12.97 -20.80 -23.36
CA LYS A 67 -11.96 -19.76 -23.13
C LYS A 67 -11.80 -19.73 -21.63
N ARG A 68 -10.72 -20.34 -21.12
CA ARG A 68 -10.37 -20.31 -19.70
C ARG A 68 -10.36 -18.84 -19.36
N LYS A 69 -11.41 -18.35 -18.68
CA LYS A 69 -11.46 -16.96 -18.19
C LYS A 69 -10.13 -16.80 -17.47
N GLY A 70 -9.25 -15.95 -17.99
CA GLY A 70 -7.86 -15.88 -17.54
C GLY A 70 -7.89 -15.82 -16.02
N LYS A 71 -7.31 -16.83 -15.37
CA LYS A 71 -7.51 -17.06 -13.93
C LYS A 71 -7.00 -15.81 -13.23
N ARG A 72 -7.93 -15.00 -12.73
CA ARG A 72 -7.66 -13.70 -12.14
C ARG A 72 -6.69 -13.96 -11.00
N ARG A 73 -5.51 -13.33 -11.02
CA ARG A 73 -4.53 -13.52 -9.96
C ARG A 73 -5.07 -12.78 -8.74
N GLN A 74 -5.81 -13.50 -7.91
CA GLN A 74 -6.25 -13.00 -6.62
C GLN A 74 -5.03 -13.00 -5.70
N HIS A 75 -4.87 -11.91 -4.96
CA HIS A 75 -3.73 -11.73 -4.08
C HIS A 75 -4.20 -11.88 -2.64
N LEU A 76 -3.39 -12.51 -1.79
CA LEU A 76 -3.71 -12.62 -0.38
C LEU A 76 -3.54 -11.26 0.29
N CYS A 77 -4.53 -10.85 1.08
CA CYS A 77 -4.46 -9.61 1.84
C CYS A 77 -3.30 -9.69 2.85
N LYS A 78 -2.46 -8.64 2.92
CA LYS A 78 -1.29 -8.63 3.80
C LYS A 78 -1.65 -8.75 5.29
N VAL A 79 -2.73 -8.10 5.73
CA VAL A 79 -3.17 -8.18 7.12
C VAL A 79 -3.84 -9.53 7.41
N CYS A 80 -4.73 -10.02 6.53
CA CYS A 80 -5.32 -11.36 6.69
C CYS A 80 -4.24 -12.46 6.75
N SER A 81 -3.26 -12.43 5.85
CA SER A 81 -2.19 -13.43 5.85
C SER A 81 -1.28 -13.36 7.07
N ALA A 82 -1.11 -12.17 7.65
CA ALA A 82 -0.33 -11.98 8.86
C ALA A 82 -1.09 -12.46 10.10
N LEU A 83 -2.39 -12.23 10.18
CA LEU A 83 -3.21 -12.60 11.33
C LEU A 83 -3.81 -14.01 11.27
N ALA A 84 -3.78 -14.66 10.10
CA ALA A 84 -4.26 -16.03 9.96
C ALA A 84 -3.56 -16.96 10.95
N THR A 85 -4.27 -17.86 11.60
CA THR A 85 -3.62 -18.93 12.35
C THR A 85 -3.00 -19.94 11.37
N PRO A 86 -2.00 -20.75 11.79
CA PRO A 86 -1.41 -21.77 10.91
C PRO A 86 -2.44 -22.72 10.29
N GLN A 87 -3.58 -22.89 10.95
CA GLN A 87 -4.67 -23.78 10.56
C GLN A 87 -5.70 -23.11 9.63
N THR A 88 -5.71 -21.78 9.52
CA THR A 88 -6.70 -21.04 8.72
C THR A 88 -6.08 -20.49 7.44
N LYS A 89 -6.81 -20.63 6.34
CA LYS A 89 -6.39 -20.04 5.05
C LYS A 89 -6.62 -18.53 5.07
N SER A 90 -5.63 -17.77 4.64
CA SER A 90 -5.78 -16.32 4.49
C SER A 90 -6.68 -15.95 3.31
N PHE A 91 -7.40 -14.84 3.43
CA PHE A 91 -8.35 -14.38 2.42
C PHE A 91 -7.70 -13.70 1.22
N GLU A 92 -8.29 -13.96 0.06
CA GLU A 92 -8.01 -13.28 -1.19
C GLU A 92 -8.69 -11.90 -1.25
N THR A 93 -8.03 -10.94 -1.91
CA THR A 93 -8.56 -9.60 -2.15
C THR A 93 -8.29 -9.13 -3.57
N SER A 94 -9.28 -8.42 -4.12
CA SER A 94 -9.20 -7.65 -5.36
C SER A 94 -8.72 -6.21 -5.14
N TYR A 95 -8.68 -5.76 -3.90
CA TYR A 95 -8.35 -4.40 -3.52
C TYR A 95 -6.88 -4.24 -3.18
N TYR A 96 -6.34 -3.05 -3.43
CA TYR A 96 -4.97 -2.69 -3.07
C TYR A 96 -4.86 -1.20 -2.76
N CYS A 97 -3.84 -0.82 -2.01
CA CYS A 97 -3.51 0.58 -1.79
C CYS A 97 -2.44 1.02 -2.81
N GLU A 98 -2.76 2.03 -3.61
CA GLU A 98 -1.87 2.57 -4.64
C GLU A 98 -0.67 3.28 -4.02
N GLN A 99 -0.91 4.18 -3.08
CA GLN A 99 0.15 4.89 -2.34
C GLN A 99 1.08 3.91 -1.63
N CYS A 100 0.57 2.95 -0.84
CA CYS A 100 1.43 1.94 -0.22
C CYS A 100 2.18 1.11 -1.26
N THR A 101 1.55 0.79 -2.40
CA THR A 101 2.24 0.06 -3.48
C THR A 101 3.42 0.85 -4.03
N SER A 102 3.28 2.16 -4.18
CA SER A 102 4.36 3.07 -4.58
C SER A 102 5.44 3.16 -3.51
N ASN A 103 5.06 3.42 -2.25
CA ASN A 103 6.01 3.59 -1.13
C ASN A 103 6.87 2.35 -0.88
N PHE A 104 6.30 1.14 -0.97
CA PHE A 104 7.07 -0.11 -0.79
C PHE A 104 7.73 -0.62 -2.08
N GLY A 105 7.53 0.06 -3.22
CA GLY A 105 8.00 -0.40 -4.53
C GLY A 105 7.45 -1.77 -4.95
N GLY A 106 6.31 -2.17 -4.39
CA GLY A 106 5.78 -3.53 -4.51
C GLY A 106 4.30 -3.61 -4.17
N TYR A 107 3.59 -4.57 -4.77
CA TYR A 107 2.13 -4.62 -4.69
C TYR A 107 1.62 -4.91 -3.26
N VAL A 108 0.78 -4.01 -2.73
CA VAL A 108 0.18 -4.10 -1.39
C VAL A 108 -1.34 -4.39 -1.47
N PRO A 109 -1.73 -5.68 -1.53
CA PRO A 109 -3.12 -6.11 -1.49
C PRO A 109 -3.70 -5.99 -0.07
N LEU A 110 -4.83 -5.31 0.06
CA LEU A 110 -5.56 -5.10 1.32
C LEU A 110 -7.04 -5.39 1.10
N CYS A 111 -7.78 -5.78 2.12
CA CYS A 111 -9.22 -5.96 2.00
C CYS A 111 -9.98 -4.95 2.85
N ASN A 112 -11.19 -4.60 2.41
CA ASN A 112 -12.06 -3.61 3.01
C ASN A 112 -13.16 -4.24 3.88
N LYS A 113 -12.96 -5.49 4.32
CA LYS A 113 -13.94 -6.21 5.13
C LYS A 113 -13.37 -6.49 6.51
N VAL A 114 -14.22 -6.37 7.51
CA VAL A 114 -14.02 -7.00 8.82
C VAL A 114 -14.25 -8.50 8.62
N ARG A 115 -13.33 -9.37 9.08
CA ARG A 115 -13.49 -10.83 8.91
C ARG A 115 -13.16 -11.66 10.15
N HIS A 116 -12.91 -11.02 11.28
CA HIS A 116 -12.70 -11.68 12.57
C HIS A 116 -13.64 -11.05 13.59
N GLU A 117 -14.91 -11.41 13.50
CA GLU A 117 -15.97 -10.91 14.38
C GLU A 117 -15.77 -11.39 15.82
N GLU A 118 -15.20 -12.58 16.03
CA GLU A 118 -14.93 -13.15 17.37
C GLU A 118 -13.93 -12.34 18.21
N THR A 119 -13.08 -11.51 17.58
CA THR A 119 -12.01 -10.78 18.31
C THR A 119 -12.41 -9.34 18.67
N GLY A 120 -13.70 -8.97 18.57
CA GLY A 120 -14.18 -7.62 18.87
C GLY A 120 -13.62 -6.54 17.94
N ASN A 121 -13.11 -6.94 16.77
CA ASN A 121 -12.38 -6.05 15.89
C ASN A 121 -13.35 -5.31 14.95
N THR A 122 -13.48 -4.00 15.10
CA THR A 122 -14.41 -3.17 14.30
C THR A 122 -13.75 -2.60 13.04
N LEU A 123 -12.42 -2.71 12.92
CA LEU A 123 -11.67 -2.13 11.82
C LEU A 123 -11.58 -3.09 10.64
N THR A 124 -11.76 -2.56 9.43
CA THR A 124 -11.41 -3.28 8.21
C THR A 124 -9.91 -3.55 8.19
N PHE A 125 -9.50 -4.63 7.51
CA PHE A 125 -8.08 -4.92 7.38
C PHE A 125 -7.26 -3.84 6.64
N GLY A 126 -7.91 -3.03 5.81
CA GLY A 126 -7.31 -1.83 5.25
C GLY A 126 -7.01 -0.78 6.33
N GLN A 127 -7.95 -0.54 7.25
CA GLN A 127 -7.77 0.39 8.36
C GLN A 127 -6.70 -0.09 9.33
N ILE A 128 -6.66 -1.38 9.68
CA ILE A 128 -5.58 -1.94 10.50
C ILE A 128 -4.21 -1.68 9.86
N TRP A 129 -4.09 -1.83 8.55
CA TRP A 129 -2.85 -1.53 7.84
C TRP A 129 -2.45 -0.05 7.91
N HIS A 130 -3.40 0.87 7.68
CA HIS A 130 -3.12 2.30 7.61
C HIS A 130 -3.00 2.95 9.00
N GLU A 131 -3.94 2.68 9.88
CA GLU A 131 -4.07 3.31 11.21
C GLU A 131 -3.18 2.62 12.24
N LEU A 132 -3.38 1.32 12.48
CA LEU A 132 -2.65 0.60 13.54
C LEU A 132 -1.21 0.29 13.15
N TRP A 133 -0.96 -0.09 11.89
CA TRP A 133 0.39 -0.40 11.40
C TRP A 133 1.08 0.78 10.71
N ARG A 134 0.51 2.00 10.81
CA ARG A 134 1.06 3.23 10.22
C ARG A 134 1.52 3.04 8.78
N ASN A 135 0.59 2.64 7.92
CA ASN A 135 0.82 2.31 6.52
C ASN A 135 1.86 1.19 6.30
N GLY A 136 2.00 0.27 7.24
CA GLY A 136 2.95 -0.84 7.19
C GLY A 136 4.35 -0.54 7.74
N THR A 137 4.57 0.62 8.36
CA THR A 137 5.84 0.97 9.03
C THR A 137 5.92 0.45 10.47
N ALA A 138 4.78 0.38 11.16
CA ALA A 138 4.65 -0.04 12.56
C ALA A 138 4.04 -1.45 12.69
N ILE A 139 4.48 -2.39 11.86
CA ILE A 139 4.01 -3.78 11.90
C ILE A 139 4.54 -4.46 13.18
N PRO A 140 3.69 -5.14 13.97
CA PRO A 140 4.13 -5.90 15.14
C PRO A 140 5.25 -6.91 14.80
N ALA A 141 6.29 -6.97 15.63
CA ALA A 141 7.50 -7.75 15.35
C ALA A 141 7.23 -9.24 15.05
N HIS A 142 6.28 -9.84 15.76
CA HIS A 142 5.86 -11.23 15.57
C HIS A 142 5.14 -11.47 14.23
N LEU A 143 4.54 -10.43 13.62
CA LEU A 143 3.86 -10.49 12.33
C LEU A 143 4.75 -10.12 11.14
N LYS A 144 5.81 -9.34 11.37
CA LYS A 144 6.69 -8.79 10.33
C LYS A 144 7.26 -9.87 9.41
N LYS A 145 7.66 -11.03 9.96
CA LYS A 145 8.20 -12.16 9.18
C LYS A 145 7.15 -12.80 8.24
N ARG A 146 5.86 -12.63 8.54
CA ARG A 146 4.75 -13.20 7.75
C ARG A 146 4.35 -12.32 6.56
N ILE A 147 4.81 -11.07 6.54
CA ILE A 147 4.44 -10.07 5.53
C ILE A 147 5.60 -9.89 4.56
N ARG A 148 5.41 -10.39 3.34
CA ARG A 148 6.38 -10.19 2.25
C ARG A 148 5.79 -9.33 1.15
N ILE A 149 6.30 -8.11 0.98
CA ILE A 149 6.02 -7.27 -0.20
C ILE A 149 7.10 -7.57 -1.23
N ARG A 150 6.69 -8.02 -2.42
CA ARG A 150 7.63 -8.32 -3.51
C ARG A 150 7.85 -7.03 -4.31
N LYS A 151 9.08 -6.54 -4.33
CA LYS A 151 9.48 -5.44 -5.21
C LYS A 151 9.15 -5.82 -6.65
N ARG A 152 8.53 -4.90 -7.40
CA ARG A 152 8.39 -5.10 -8.85
C ARG A 152 9.73 -4.75 -9.49
N LYS A 153 10.14 -5.51 -10.51
CA LYS A 153 11.19 -5.04 -11.42
C LYS A 153 10.60 -3.81 -12.11
N HIS A 154 11.16 -2.64 -11.82
CA HIS A 154 10.92 -1.48 -12.66
C HIS A 154 11.42 -1.87 -14.06
N PHE A 155 10.55 -1.81 -15.07
CA PHE A 155 11.03 -1.71 -16.45
C PHE A 155 11.39 -0.25 -16.57
N GLU A 156 12.66 0.05 -16.32
CA GLU A 156 13.28 1.27 -16.83
C GLU A 156 13.61 1.05 -18.30
#